data_AF-A0A2L0B7I6-F1
#
_entry.id   AF-A0A2L0B7I6-F1
#
_cell.length_a   1.000
_cell.length_b   1.000
_cell.length_c   1.000
_cell.angle_alpha   90.00
_cell.angle_beta   90.00
_cell.angle_gamma   90.00
#
_symmetry.space_group_name_H-M   'P 1'
#
loop_
_entity.id
_entity.type
_entity.pdbx_description
1 polymer ?
#
loop_
_entity_poly.entity_id
_entity_poly.type
_entity_poly.pdbx_seq_one_letter_code
_entity_poly.pdbx_strand_id
1 'polypeptide(L)'
;FSGFDCDSMPCQNGGTCRISDSGGYVCDCSKGASGTNCEIDSLNECDSNPCQHEDAVCQDKVGDYACYCPPKRAGKNCEIYDENAPGGLGLTTITRNDINSFFARDLEKQRQECSRMNCSAKRGNKRCDEECNKYACDFDGNDCSLGLNPWANCTASTRCWEVFMDGVCNEDCNNAQCLFDGRDCEKSLQPCNPTYDAYCKKHYANGYCDYGCNNAEC
;
A
#
# COMPACT_ATOMS: atom_id res chain seq x y z
N PHE A 1 19.40 -16.40 33.45
CA PHE A 1 19.52 -16.57 32.00
C PHE A 1 18.11 -16.74 31.45
N SER A 2 17.50 -15.64 31.05
CA SER A 2 16.11 -15.57 30.58
C SER A 2 16.06 -15.92 29.10
N GLY A 3 15.77 -17.18 28.78
CA GLY A 3 15.63 -17.66 27.41
C GLY A 3 14.34 -17.18 26.75
N PHE A 4 14.22 -15.88 26.48
CA PHE A 4 13.05 -15.24 25.87
C PHE A 4 13.40 -14.25 24.74
N ASP A 5 14.64 -14.24 24.25
CA ASP A 5 15.10 -13.21 23.30
C ASP A 5 14.29 -13.19 21.98
N CYS A 6 13.80 -14.35 21.54
CA CYS A 6 12.95 -14.46 20.35
C CYS A 6 11.47 -14.09 20.56
N ASP A 7 10.99 -13.97 21.81
CA ASP A 7 9.58 -13.61 22.09
C ASP A 7 9.27 -12.17 21.63
N SER A 8 10.29 -11.33 21.54
CA SER A 8 10.20 -9.97 21.01
C SER A 8 10.05 -9.92 19.48
N MET A 9 10.12 -11.08 18.80
CA MET A 9 10.14 -11.22 17.34
C MET A 9 11.11 -10.24 16.66
N PRO A 10 12.41 -10.28 16.99
CA PRO A 10 13.36 -9.28 16.53
C PRO A 10 13.68 -9.38 15.03
N CYS A 11 13.52 -10.57 14.43
CA CYS A 11 13.80 -10.81 13.03
C CYS A 11 12.67 -10.29 12.13
N GLN A 12 13.05 -9.50 11.12
CA GLN A 12 12.16 -8.86 10.16
C GLN A 12 12.15 -9.64 8.84
N ASN A 13 11.26 -9.26 7.92
CA ASN A 13 11.25 -9.72 6.52
C ASN A 13 11.30 -11.24 6.34
N GLY A 14 10.51 -11.96 7.15
CA GLY A 14 10.43 -13.42 7.10
C GLY A 14 11.65 -14.15 7.68
N GLY A 15 12.56 -13.45 8.36
CA GLY A 15 13.67 -14.06 9.07
C GLY A 15 13.20 -14.96 10.22
N THR A 16 13.89 -16.09 10.42
CA THR A 16 13.59 -17.03 11.50
C THR A 16 14.46 -16.75 12.71
N CYS A 17 13.84 -16.50 13.87
CA CYS A 17 14.59 -16.28 15.11
C CYS A 17 15.02 -17.60 15.75
N ARG A 18 16.30 -17.69 16.13
CA ARG A 18 16.86 -18.78 16.93
C ARG A 18 17.59 -18.24 18.14
N ILE A 19 17.48 -18.95 19.27
CA ILE A 19 18.26 -18.61 20.47
C ILE A 19 19.72 -18.99 20.24
N SER A 20 20.63 -18.10 20.57
CA SER A 20 22.07 -18.31 20.42
C SER A 20 22.63 -19.18 21.55
N ASP A 21 23.54 -20.10 21.21
CA ASP A 21 24.25 -20.93 22.19
C ASP A 21 25.12 -20.12 23.16
N SER A 22 25.53 -18.90 22.76
CA SER A 22 26.29 -17.95 23.59
C SER A 22 25.42 -17.01 24.43
N GLY A 23 24.09 -17.15 24.38
CA GLY A 23 23.12 -16.21 24.93
C GLY A 23 22.72 -15.13 23.91
N GLY A 24 21.46 -14.68 23.97
CA GLY A 24 20.88 -13.79 22.97
C GLY A 24 20.10 -14.53 21.88
N TYR A 25 19.89 -13.86 20.74
CA TYR A 25 19.24 -14.43 19.56
C TYR A 25 20.08 -14.23 18.30
N VAL A 26 19.78 -15.02 17.27
CA VAL A 26 20.29 -14.90 15.91
C VAL A 26 19.10 -14.98 14.95
N CYS A 27 19.11 -14.15 13.93
CA CYS A 27 18.14 -14.19 12.84
C CYS A 27 18.71 -14.91 11.63
N ASP A 28 18.03 -15.96 11.19
CA ASP A 28 18.27 -16.54 9.87
C ASP A 28 17.46 -15.80 8.83
N CYS A 29 18.14 -14.98 8.05
CA CYS A 29 17.49 -14.18 7.04
C CYS A 29 17.10 -15.01 5.83
N SER A 30 15.89 -14.72 5.33
CA SER A 30 15.44 -15.25 4.04
C SER A 30 16.34 -14.74 2.92
N LYS A 31 16.32 -15.44 1.79
CA LYS A 31 17.08 -15.03 0.60
C LYS A 31 16.70 -13.59 0.22
N GLY A 32 17.71 -12.76 0.01
CA GLY A 32 17.54 -11.35 -0.34
C GLY A 32 17.53 -10.40 0.86
N ALA A 33 17.38 -10.88 2.09
CA ALA A 33 17.53 -10.08 3.31
C ALA A 33 18.86 -10.38 4.03
N SER A 34 19.39 -9.37 4.72
CA SER A 34 20.61 -9.46 5.54
C SER A 34 20.57 -8.48 6.72
N GLY A 35 21.62 -8.44 7.54
CA GLY A 35 21.67 -7.63 8.77
C GLY A 35 21.41 -8.46 10.02
N THR A 36 21.47 -7.81 11.19
CA THR A 36 21.30 -8.52 12.48
C THR A 36 19.86 -8.98 12.67
N ASN A 37 18.91 -8.21 12.16
CA ASN A 37 17.47 -8.44 12.23
C ASN A 37 16.85 -8.67 10.86
N CYS A 38 17.64 -8.95 9.82
CA CYS A 38 17.17 -9.10 8.44
C CYS A 38 16.53 -7.83 7.84
N GLU A 39 17.01 -6.66 8.29
CA GLU A 39 16.52 -5.34 7.91
C GLU A 39 17.16 -4.77 6.65
N ILE A 40 18.27 -5.35 6.19
CA ILE A 40 19.05 -4.86 5.05
C ILE A 40 18.67 -5.63 3.80
N ASP A 41 18.27 -4.90 2.76
CA ASP A 41 18.10 -5.46 1.43
C ASP A 41 19.46 -5.81 0.82
N SER A 42 19.60 -7.06 0.39
CA SER A 42 20.83 -7.60 -0.19
C SER A 42 20.66 -8.09 -1.62
N LEU A 43 19.43 -8.09 -2.14
CA LEU A 43 19.12 -8.52 -3.50
C LEU A 43 17.89 -7.79 -4.00
N ASN A 44 18.02 -7.04 -5.09
CA ASN A 44 16.85 -6.51 -5.78
C ASN A 44 16.17 -7.64 -6.57
N GLU A 45 15.01 -8.11 -6.11
CA GLU A 45 14.30 -9.19 -6.79
C GLU A 45 13.67 -8.75 -8.12
N CYS A 46 13.40 -7.44 -8.28
CA CYS A 46 12.84 -6.88 -9.52
C CYS A 46 13.79 -6.94 -10.71
N ASP A 47 15.11 -7.05 -10.50
CA ASP A 47 16.10 -7.20 -11.58
C ASP A 47 15.85 -8.45 -12.45
N SER A 48 15.17 -9.46 -11.90
CA SER A 48 14.80 -10.68 -12.61
C SER A 48 13.54 -10.53 -13.47
N ASN A 49 12.90 -9.36 -13.48
CA ASN A 49 11.59 -9.09 -14.06
C ASN A 49 10.54 -10.15 -13.68
N PRO A 50 10.26 -10.33 -12.38
CA PRO A 50 9.39 -11.40 -11.92
C PRO A 50 7.90 -11.15 -12.24
N CYS A 51 7.49 -9.89 -12.37
CA CYS A 51 6.13 -9.49 -12.73
C CYS A 51 5.87 -9.78 -14.21
N GLN A 52 4.85 -10.59 -14.48
CA GLN A 52 4.44 -10.91 -15.84
C GLN A 52 3.65 -9.74 -16.43
N HIS A 53 3.81 -9.55 -17.73
CA HIS A 53 3.22 -8.47 -18.54
C HIS A 53 3.96 -7.13 -18.46
N GLU A 54 4.02 -6.44 -19.59
CA GLU A 54 4.81 -5.21 -19.75
C GLU A 54 4.22 -4.02 -18.98
N ASP A 55 2.93 -4.09 -18.66
CA ASP A 55 2.16 -3.11 -17.91
C ASP A 55 2.13 -3.37 -16.39
N ALA A 56 2.79 -4.43 -15.92
CA ALA A 56 2.95 -4.69 -14.49
C ALA A 56 4.18 -3.96 -13.92
N VAL A 57 4.02 -3.28 -12.78
CA VAL A 57 5.12 -2.55 -12.12
C VAL A 57 5.69 -3.40 -10.99
N CYS A 58 7.01 -3.65 -11.02
CA CYS A 58 7.71 -4.30 -9.92
C CYS A 58 8.21 -3.27 -8.89
N GLN A 59 7.94 -3.53 -7.62
CA GLN A 59 8.48 -2.79 -6.50
C GLN A 59 9.33 -3.73 -5.63
N ASP A 60 10.59 -3.36 -5.50
CA ASP A 60 11.57 -4.05 -4.68
C ASP A 60 11.25 -3.91 -3.19
N LYS A 61 11.48 -4.97 -2.40
CA LYS A 61 11.31 -4.98 -0.95
C LYS A 61 12.43 -5.81 -0.32
N VAL A 62 12.71 -5.59 0.95
CA VAL A 62 13.76 -6.34 1.65
C VAL A 62 13.44 -7.84 1.64
N GLY A 63 14.17 -8.62 0.85
CA GLY A 63 14.02 -10.08 0.73
C GLY A 63 12.73 -10.56 0.06
N ASP A 64 12.02 -9.69 -0.66
CA ASP A 64 10.86 -10.04 -1.48
C ASP A 64 10.55 -8.93 -2.50
N TYR A 65 9.54 -9.13 -3.34
CA TYR A 65 9.05 -8.08 -4.25
C TYR A 65 7.53 -8.03 -4.25
N ALA A 66 7.01 -6.92 -4.75
CA ALA A 66 5.60 -6.72 -5.03
C ALA A 66 5.39 -6.38 -6.50
N CYS A 67 4.47 -7.09 -7.16
CA CYS A 67 3.99 -6.71 -8.47
C CYS A 67 2.70 -5.91 -8.34
N TYR A 68 2.59 -4.81 -9.08
CA TYR A 68 1.33 -4.10 -9.28
C TYR A 68 0.78 -4.49 -10.64
N CYS A 69 -0.27 -5.30 -10.61
CA CYS A 69 -0.89 -5.89 -11.77
C CYS A 69 -1.84 -4.91 -12.46
N PRO A 70 -1.93 -4.98 -13.79
CA PRO A 70 -2.93 -4.23 -14.54
C PRO A 70 -4.34 -4.78 -14.27
N PRO A 71 -5.39 -4.03 -14.66
CA PRO A 71 -6.75 -4.53 -14.61
C PRO A 71 -6.90 -5.88 -15.29
N LYS A 72 -7.77 -6.72 -14.73
CA LYS A 72 -8.02 -8.10 -15.15
C LYS A 72 -6.86 -9.09 -14.92
N ARG A 73 -5.84 -8.69 -14.17
CA ARG A 73 -4.72 -9.55 -13.74
C ARG A 73 -4.60 -9.59 -12.22
N ALA A 74 -4.17 -10.74 -11.72
CA ALA A 74 -3.92 -11.02 -10.31
C ALA A 74 -2.80 -12.08 -10.18
N GLY A 75 -2.46 -12.50 -8.97
CA GLY A 75 -1.32 -13.39 -8.72
C GLY A 75 -0.08 -12.62 -8.28
N LYS A 76 0.86 -13.26 -7.56
CA LYS A 76 2.08 -12.60 -7.06
C LYS A 76 2.88 -11.96 -8.18
N ASN A 77 2.80 -12.57 -9.36
CA ASN A 77 3.53 -12.18 -10.55
C ASN A 77 2.57 -11.75 -11.66
N CYS A 78 1.31 -11.41 -11.35
CA CYS A 78 0.30 -11.04 -12.34
C CYS A 78 -0.03 -12.14 -13.37
N GLU A 79 0.23 -13.39 -13.01
CA GLU A 79 0.08 -14.58 -13.86
C GLU A 79 -1.38 -15.04 -14.03
N ILE A 80 -2.26 -14.62 -13.13
CA ILE A 80 -3.67 -15.02 -13.09
C ILE A 80 -4.50 -14.02 -13.89
N TYR A 81 -5.37 -14.51 -14.76
CA TYR A 81 -6.39 -13.70 -15.42
C TYR A 81 -7.71 -13.79 -14.65
N ASP A 82 -8.25 -12.65 -14.23
CA ASP A 82 -9.56 -12.53 -13.56
C ASP A 82 -10.30 -11.34 -14.14
N GLU A 83 -11.39 -11.57 -14.86
CA GLU A 83 -12.16 -10.51 -15.54
C GLU A 83 -12.67 -9.40 -14.59
N ASN A 84 -12.81 -9.69 -13.30
CA ASN A 84 -13.31 -8.76 -12.29
C ASN A 84 -12.20 -8.12 -11.44
N ALA A 85 -10.92 -8.45 -11.68
CA ALA A 85 -9.82 -7.87 -10.92
C ALA A 85 -9.65 -6.38 -11.31
N PRO A 86 -9.71 -5.45 -10.34
CA PRO A 86 -9.47 -4.03 -10.60
C PRO A 86 -8.00 -3.73 -10.96
N GLY A 87 -7.10 -4.70 -10.79
CA GLY A 87 -5.64 -4.50 -10.81
C GLY A 87 -5.12 -4.19 -9.40
N GLY A 88 -3.88 -3.70 -9.31
CA GLY A 88 -3.25 -3.36 -8.04
C GLY A 88 -2.32 -4.46 -7.52
N LEU A 89 -2.16 -4.58 -6.20
CA LEU A 89 -1.14 -5.48 -5.62
C LEU A 89 -1.40 -6.95 -5.99
N GLY A 90 -0.41 -7.58 -6.62
CA GLY A 90 -0.40 -8.97 -7.04
C GLY A 90 -0.41 -9.92 -5.86
N LEU A 91 -1.56 -10.55 -5.61
CA LEU A 91 -1.76 -11.51 -4.52
C LEU A 91 -2.18 -12.88 -5.11
N THR A 92 -1.62 -13.96 -4.58
CA THR A 92 -1.64 -15.31 -5.21
C THR A 92 -3.00 -15.96 -5.31
N THR A 93 -3.93 -15.71 -4.39
CA THR A 93 -5.35 -16.11 -4.47
C THR A 93 -5.95 -15.71 -3.15
N ILE A 94 -6.63 -14.58 -3.14
CA ILE A 94 -7.38 -14.16 -1.97
C ILE A 94 -8.76 -13.80 -2.53
N THR A 95 -9.76 -14.62 -2.22
CA THR A 95 -11.15 -14.26 -2.55
C THR A 95 -11.46 -12.91 -1.91
N ARG A 96 -12.42 -12.12 -2.42
CA ARG A 96 -12.77 -10.82 -1.81
C ARG A 96 -13.05 -10.94 -0.29
N ASN A 97 -13.54 -12.11 0.16
CA ASN A 97 -13.70 -12.45 1.57
C ASN A 97 -12.38 -12.68 2.32
N ASP A 98 -11.40 -13.32 1.69
CA ASP A 98 -10.07 -13.50 2.28
C ASP A 98 -9.29 -12.17 2.31
N ILE A 99 -9.56 -11.22 1.40
CA ILE A 99 -8.92 -9.90 1.36
C ILE A 99 -9.44 -9.09 2.54
N ASN A 100 -10.76 -9.08 2.72
CA ASN A 100 -11.41 -8.48 3.88
C ASN A 100 -10.90 -9.12 5.20
N SER A 101 -10.68 -10.44 5.21
CA SER A 101 -10.10 -11.16 6.35
C SER A 101 -8.63 -10.78 6.60
N PHE A 102 -7.82 -10.64 5.55
CA PHE A 102 -6.43 -10.24 5.64
C PHE A 102 -6.30 -8.81 6.17
N PHE A 103 -7.03 -7.85 5.59
CA PHE A 103 -7.06 -6.47 6.08
C PHE A 103 -7.62 -6.39 7.51
N ALA A 104 -8.64 -7.18 7.86
CA ALA A 104 -9.15 -7.23 9.22
C ALA A 104 -8.12 -7.78 10.21
N ARG A 105 -7.34 -8.81 9.83
CA ARG A 105 -6.27 -9.37 10.66
C ARG A 105 -5.08 -8.41 10.79
N ASP A 106 -4.68 -7.76 9.71
CA ASP A 106 -3.62 -6.76 9.71
C ASP A 106 -4.00 -5.55 10.57
N LEU A 107 -5.23 -5.05 10.42
CA LEU A 107 -5.76 -3.98 11.25
C LEU A 107 -5.77 -4.36 12.73
N GLU A 108 -6.17 -5.58 13.06
CA GLU A 108 -6.16 -6.07 14.45
C GLU A 108 -4.73 -6.19 15.01
N LYS A 109 -3.78 -6.67 14.21
CA LYS A 109 -2.37 -6.71 14.59
C LYS A 109 -1.83 -5.30 14.85
N GLN A 110 -2.13 -4.34 13.97
CA GLN A 110 -1.73 -2.96 14.16
C GLN A 110 -2.33 -2.35 15.44
N ARG A 111 -3.60 -2.65 15.77
CA ARG A 111 -4.23 -2.21 17.04
C ARG A 111 -3.51 -2.76 18.28
N GLN A 112 -3.09 -4.02 18.23
CA GLN A 112 -2.30 -4.62 19.30
C GLN A 112 -0.94 -3.95 19.43
N GLU A 113 -0.28 -3.62 18.32
CA GLU A 113 0.97 -2.87 18.29
C GLU A 113 0.80 -1.45 18.88
N CYS A 114 -0.26 -0.72 18.50
CA CYS A 114 -0.58 0.59 19.08
C CYS A 114 -0.75 0.51 20.60
N SER A 115 -1.45 -0.54 21.08
CA SER A 115 -1.67 -0.77 22.50
C SER A 115 -0.37 -1.10 23.23
N ARG A 116 0.48 -1.95 22.62
CA ARG A 116 1.79 -2.34 23.16
C ARG A 116 2.74 -1.15 23.28
N MET A 117 2.72 -0.24 22.31
CA MET A 117 3.56 0.97 22.27
C MET A 117 2.98 2.14 23.06
N ASN A 118 1.81 1.95 23.69
CA ASN A 118 1.10 2.98 24.44
C ASN A 118 0.84 4.25 23.61
N CYS A 119 0.47 4.08 22.34
CA CYS A 119 0.24 5.20 21.41
C CYS A 119 -0.92 6.11 21.85
N SER A 120 -1.86 5.60 22.65
CA SER A 120 -2.95 6.40 23.23
C SER A 120 -2.46 7.52 24.16
N ALA A 121 -1.28 7.37 24.79
CA ALA A 121 -0.67 8.41 25.61
C ALA A 121 0.21 9.38 24.81
N LYS A 122 0.60 9.00 23.59
CA LYS A 122 1.49 9.75 22.70
C LYS A 122 0.71 10.61 21.70
N ARG A 123 -0.45 10.13 21.23
CA ARG A 123 -1.27 10.82 20.22
C ARG A 123 -1.60 12.28 20.57
N GLY A 124 -1.53 13.17 19.58
CA GLY A 124 -1.94 14.59 19.68
C GLY A 124 -0.98 15.46 20.52
N ASN A 125 0.25 15.02 20.72
CA ASN A 125 1.32 15.74 21.42
C ASN A 125 2.11 16.70 20.50
N LYS A 126 1.77 16.76 19.20
CA LYS A 126 2.43 17.56 18.14
C LYS A 126 3.84 17.12 17.77
N ARG A 127 4.20 15.89 18.12
CA ARG A 127 5.44 15.23 17.74
C ARG A 127 5.06 13.93 17.07
N CYS A 128 5.52 13.71 15.86
CA CYS A 128 5.33 12.43 15.20
C CYS A 128 6.17 11.35 15.90
N ASP A 129 5.52 10.43 16.61
CA ASP A 129 6.10 9.19 17.09
C ASP A 129 5.92 8.12 16.00
N GLU A 130 6.99 7.84 15.24
CA GLU A 130 6.97 6.97 14.06
C GLU A 130 6.43 5.56 14.34
N GLU A 131 6.65 5.03 15.55
CA GLU A 131 6.08 3.75 15.96
C GLU A 131 4.53 3.76 16.04
N CYS A 132 3.94 4.93 16.19
CA CYS A 132 2.50 5.20 16.24
C CYS A 132 1.95 5.73 14.91
N ASN A 133 2.80 5.89 13.89
CA ASN A 133 2.42 6.32 12.53
C ASN A 133 1.77 5.16 11.74
N LYS A 134 0.70 4.59 12.30
CA LYS A 134 -0.08 3.52 11.68
C LYS A 134 -1.53 3.97 11.58
N TYR A 135 -2.24 3.49 10.57
CA TYR A 135 -3.66 3.76 10.40
C TYR A 135 -4.47 3.36 11.65
N ALA A 136 -4.17 2.22 12.26
CA ALA A 136 -4.83 1.78 13.49
C ALA A 136 -4.61 2.69 14.71
N CYS A 137 -3.57 3.53 14.71
CA CYS A 137 -3.29 4.49 15.78
C CYS A 137 -3.67 5.94 15.39
N ASP A 138 -4.48 6.12 14.34
CA ASP A 138 -4.85 7.42 13.77
C ASP A 138 -3.62 8.27 13.37
N PHE A 139 -2.55 7.64 12.86
CA PHE A 139 -1.30 8.33 12.49
C PHE A 139 -0.75 9.19 13.64
N ASP A 140 -0.68 8.59 14.83
CA ASP A 140 -0.32 9.25 16.09
C ASP A 140 -1.25 10.42 16.44
N GLY A 141 -2.56 10.23 16.29
CA GLY A 141 -3.53 11.30 16.48
C GLY A 141 -3.38 12.45 15.49
N ASN A 142 -2.91 12.14 14.28
CA ASN A 142 -2.55 13.05 13.20
C ASN A 142 -1.23 13.81 13.39
N ASP A 143 -0.44 13.56 14.44
CA ASP A 143 0.84 14.24 14.62
C ASP A 143 1.83 13.91 13.48
N CYS A 144 1.73 12.71 12.91
CA CYS A 144 2.52 12.28 11.74
C CYS A 144 1.90 12.67 10.39
N SER A 145 0.65 13.11 10.36
CA SER A 145 -0.05 13.58 9.15
C SER A 145 -0.17 15.11 9.11
N LEU A 146 0.77 15.83 9.72
CA LEU A 146 0.77 17.31 9.82
C LEU A 146 -0.45 17.90 10.55
N GLY A 147 -1.10 17.11 11.42
CA GLY A 147 -2.37 17.45 12.07
C GLY A 147 -3.58 17.44 11.13
N LEU A 148 -3.42 16.94 9.91
CA LEU A 148 -4.46 16.90 8.90
C LEU A 148 -5.12 15.54 8.91
N ASN A 149 -6.41 15.50 9.26
CA ASN A 149 -7.29 14.43 8.85
C ASN A 149 -7.93 14.85 7.51
N PRO A 150 -7.59 14.20 6.38
CA PRO A 150 -8.14 14.56 5.07
C PRO A 150 -9.67 14.48 4.99
N TRP A 151 -10.29 13.68 5.87
CA TRP A 151 -11.73 13.50 5.99
C TRP A 151 -12.34 14.29 7.17
N ALA A 152 -11.61 15.21 7.81
CA ALA A 152 -12.11 16.00 8.95
C ALA A 152 -13.41 16.75 8.62
N ASN A 153 -13.55 17.20 7.37
CA ASN A 153 -14.72 17.92 6.89
C ASN A 153 -15.73 17.02 6.16
N CYS A 154 -15.47 15.71 6.05
CA CYS A 154 -16.36 14.77 5.39
C CYS A 154 -17.56 14.46 6.28
N THR A 155 -18.76 14.82 5.83
CA THR A 155 -20.01 14.61 6.58
C THR A 155 -20.84 13.44 6.05
N ALA A 156 -20.27 12.58 5.21
CA ALA A 156 -20.96 11.43 4.67
C ALA A 156 -21.37 10.44 5.78
N SER A 157 -22.49 9.75 5.58
CA SER A 157 -22.93 8.65 6.46
C SER A 157 -22.00 7.44 6.39
N THR A 158 -21.37 7.23 5.24
CA THR A 158 -20.38 6.20 5.03
C THR A 158 -19.03 6.65 5.59
N ARG A 159 -18.29 5.71 6.19
CA ARG A 159 -16.91 5.93 6.61
C ARG A 159 -16.03 6.02 5.37
N CYS A 160 -15.97 7.18 4.73
CA CYS A 160 -15.36 7.34 3.40
C CYS A 160 -13.88 6.97 3.33
N TRP A 161 -13.15 6.97 4.45
CA TRP A 161 -11.77 6.48 4.50
C TRP A 161 -11.65 4.95 4.37
N GLU A 162 -12.73 4.18 4.61
CA GLU A 162 -12.75 2.71 4.48
C GLU A 162 -13.06 2.26 3.05
N VAL A 163 -13.68 3.13 2.25
CA VAL A 163 -14.11 2.85 0.87
C VAL A 163 -13.39 3.71 -0.17
N PHE A 164 -12.50 4.59 0.27
CA PHE A 164 -11.70 5.44 -0.61
C PHE A 164 -10.83 4.60 -1.57
N MET A 165 -11.02 4.78 -2.87
CA MET A 165 -10.23 4.12 -3.93
C MET A 165 -10.35 2.59 -3.90
N ASP A 166 -11.53 2.07 -3.56
CA ASP A 166 -11.83 0.63 -3.51
C ASP A 166 -12.38 0.08 -4.84
N GLY A 167 -12.57 0.94 -5.83
CA GLY A 167 -13.10 0.64 -7.16
C GLY A 167 -14.63 0.54 -7.22
N VAL A 168 -15.35 0.85 -6.13
CA VAL A 168 -16.81 0.86 -6.06
C VAL A 168 -17.28 2.29 -5.82
N CYS A 169 -18.02 2.86 -6.78
CA CYS A 169 -18.56 4.19 -6.60
C CYS A 169 -19.55 4.29 -5.41
N ASN A 170 -19.17 5.04 -4.39
CA ASN A 170 -19.97 5.47 -3.27
C ASN A 170 -20.34 6.96 -3.40
N GLU A 171 -21.52 7.22 -3.96
CA GLU A 171 -22.02 8.57 -4.23
C GLU A 171 -22.01 9.50 -3.00
N ASP A 172 -22.28 8.98 -1.80
CA ASP A 172 -22.21 9.76 -0.55
C ASP A 172 -20.78 10.27 -0.24
N CYS A 173 -19.75 9.54 -0.69
CA CYS A 173 -18.34 9.90 -0.55
C CYS A 173 -17.80 10.68 -1.76
N ASN A 174 -18.56 10.77 -2.85
CA ASN A 174 -18.19 11.44 -4.08
C ASN A 174 -18.37 12.96 -4.02
N ASN A 175 -17.68 13.60 -3.08
CA ASN A 175 -17.69 15.05 -2.93
C ASN A 175 -16.32 15.56 -2.48
N ALA A 176 -16.07 16.87 -2.64
CA ALA A 176 -14.77 17.45 -2.35
C ALA A 176 -14.31 17.28 -0.89
N GLN A 177 -15.25 17.26 0.07
CA GLN A 177 -14.93 17.11 1.50
C GLN A 177 -14.53 15.67 1.86
N CYS A 178 -14.96 14.70 1.07
CA CYS A 178 -14.66 13.27 1.21
C CYS A 178 -13.71 12.77 0.12
N LEU A 179 -13.00 13.69 -0.55
CA LEU A 179 -11.98 13.41 -1.57
C LEU A 179 -12.49 12.66 -2.81
N PHE A 180 -13.72 12.95 -3.23
CA PHE A 180 -14.35 12.38 -4.44
C PHE A 180 -14.31 10.85 -4.48
N ASP A 181 -14.44 10.21 -3.33
CA ASP A 181 -14.43 8.75 -3.21
C ASP A 181 -13.21 8.10 -3.88
N GLY A 182 -12.03 8.74 -3.78
CA GLY A 182 -10.82 8.23 -4.44
C GLY A 182 -10.89 8.18 -5.96
N ARG A 183 -11.88 8.87 -6.56
CA ARG A 183 -12.22 8.88 -8.00
C ARG A 183 -12.90 7.60 -8.49
N ASP A 184 -13.41 6.75 -7.59
CA ASP A 184 -14.13 5.52 -7.95
C ASP A 184 -15.45 5.79 -8.69
N CYS A 185 -16.04 6.97 -8.49
CA CYS A 185 -17.22 7.44 -9.20
C CYS A 185 -16.92 8.19 -10.51
N GLU A 186 -15.65 8.52 -10.76
CA GLU A 186 -15.28 9.13 -12.04
C GLU A 186 -15.44 8.06 -13.12
N LYS A 187 -16.30 8.32 -14.12
CA LYS A 187 -16.38 7.43 -15.28
C LYS A 187 -14.97 7.34 -15.85
N SER A 188 -14.38 6.14 -15.85
CA SER A 188 -13.07 5.90 -16.45
C SER A 188 -13.08 6.52 -17.85
N LEU A 189 -12.43 7.67 -17.98
CA LEU A 189 -12.22 8.27 -19.28
C LEU A 189 -11.45 7.22 -20.08
N GLN A 190 -11.91 6.96 -21.31
CA GLN A 190 -11.14 6.09 -22.18
C GLN A 190 -9.75 6.73 -22.31
N PRO A 191 -8.66 5.94 -22.34
CA PRO A 191 -7.33 6.51 -22.53
C PRO A 191 -7.30 7.35 -23.80
N CYS A 192 -6.51 8.44 -23.80
CA CYS A 192 -6.28 9.26 -24.99
C CYS A 192 -6.05 8.36 -26.21
N ASN A 193 -6.62 8.72 -27.36
CA ASN A 193 -6.55 7.87 -28.53
C ASN A 193 -5.09 7.54 -28.87
N PRO A 194 -4.73 6.25 -28.98
CA PRO A 194 -3.35 5.83 -29.20
C PRO A 194 -2.68 6.45 -30.45
N THR A 195 -3.49 6.84 -31.43
CA THR A 195 -3.02 7.46 -32.68
C THR A 195 -2.42 8.85 -32.45
N TYR A 196 -2.97 9.62 -31.51
CA TYR A 196 -2.53 10.98 -31.22
C TYR A 196 -2.02 11.18 -29.79
N ASP A 197 -2.03 10.16 -28.94
CA ASP A 197 -1.46 10.18 -27.59
C ASP A 197 0.00 10.67 -27.58
N ALA A 198 0.84 10.16 -28.47
CA ALA A 198 2.23 10.61 -28.60
C ALA A 198 2.36 12.09 -29.03
N TYR A 199 1.42 12.57 -29.86
CA TYR A 199 1.38 13.97 -30.27
C TYR A 199 0.94 14.86 -29.10
N CYS A 200 -0.15 14.49 -28.42
CA CYS A 200 -0.68 15.24 -27.29
C CYS A 200 0.32 15.34 -26.14
N LYS A 201 1.01 14.24 -25.80
CA LYS A 201 2.09 14.25 -24.79
C LYS A 201 3.22 15.22 -25.13
N LYS A 202 3.63 15.29 -26.40
CA LYS A 202 4.70 16.20 -26.84
C LYS A 202 4.27 17.67 -26.86
N HIS A 203 2.97 17.93 -27.02
CA HIS A 203 2.39 19.25 -27.15
C HIS A 203 1.68 19.74 -25.87
N TYR A 204 1.66 18.93 -24.82
CA TYR A 204 1.04 19.27 -23.54
C TYR A 204 1.73 20.48 -22.88
N ALA A 205 0.93 21.47 -22.48
CA ALA A 205 1.38 22.66 -21.77
C ALA A 205 2.53 23.45 -22.45
N ASN A 206 2.66 23.37 -23.78
CA ASN A 206 3.72 24.03 -24.54
C ASN A 206 3.44 25.53 -24.85
N GLY A 207 2.30 26.06 -24.41
CA GLY A 207 1.86 27.44 -24.65
C GLY A 207 1.10 27.66 -25.96
N TYR A 208 0.81 26.62 -26.73
CA TYR A 208 0.00 26.64 -27.95
C TYR A 208 -1.28 25.80 -27.77
N CYS A 209 -2.34 26.19 -28.47
CA CYS A 209 -3.63 25.49 -28.41
C CYS A 209 -3.69 24.40 -29.47
N ASP A 210 -3.70 23.14 -29.05
CA ASP A 210 -3.83 21.96 -29.90
C ASP A 210 -5.23 21.34 -29.73
N TYR A 211 -6.18 21.74 -30.59
CA TYR A 211 -7.60 21.37 -30.45
C TYR A 211 -7.85 19.85 -30.42
N GLY A 212 -7.01 19.05 -31.09
CA GLY A 212 -7.11 17.59 -31.09
C GLY A 212 -6.79 16.94 -29.74
N CYS A 213 -6.14 17.67 -28.83
CA CYS A 213 -5.78 17.24 -27.49
C CYS A 213 -6.62 17.92 -26.40
N ASN A 214 -7.56 18.80 -26.78
CA ASN A 214 -8.40 19.54 -25.85
C ASN A 214 -9.70 18.77 -25.55
N ASN A 215 -9.57 17.61 -24.92
CA ASN A 215 -10.69 16.79 -24.42
C ASN A 215 -10.32 16.26 -23.03
N ALA A 216 -11.26 15.59 -22.37
CA ALA A 216 -11.05 15.17 -20.98
C ALA A 216 -9.98 14.06 -20.86
N GLU A 217 -9.79 13.28 -21.93
CA GLU A 217 -8.92 12.12 -21.95
C GLU A 217 -7.45 12.34 -22.38
N CYS A 218 -7.03 13.50 -22.92
CA CYS A 218 -5.72 13.70 -23.61
C CYS A 218 -4.71 14.76 -23.05
#